data_AF-A0A534BQ97-F1
#
_entry.id   AF-A0A534BQ97-F1
#
_cell.length_a   1.000
_cell.length_b   1.000
_cell.length_c   1.000
_cell.angle_alpha   90.00
_cell.angle_beta   90.00
_cell.angle_gamma   90.00
#
_symmetry.space_group_name_H-M   'P 1'
#
loop_
_entity.id
_entity.type
_entity.pdbx_description
1 polymer ?
#
loop_
_entity_poly.entity_id
_entity_poly.type
_entity_poly.pdbx_seq_one_letter_code
_entity_poly.pdbx_strand_id
1 'polypeptide(L)'
;MSPRRTLAIAVPLLWLAALGSAAGAIYCKHRARALFVELEQLNARRDNLEIEWGQLQLEQSAWSTHAFVERVASARLHMAMPPPKEIEVISP
;
A
#
# COMPACT_ATOMS: atom_id res chain seq x y z
N MET A 1 62.11 -0.30 -16.09
CA MET A 1 61.28 -1.51 -16.35
C MET A 1 60.97 -1.55 -17.84
N SER A 2 61.29 -2.61 -18.58
CA SER A 2 61.09 -2.63 -20.03
C SER A 2 59.59 -2.53 -20.39
N PRO A 3 59.19 -1.66 -21.32
CA PRO A 3 57.77 -1.39 -21.64
C PRO A 3 57.00 -2.62 -22.12
N ARG A 4 57.70 -3.64 -22.61
CA ARG A 4 57.12 -4.94 -22.97
C ARG A 4 56.62 -5.74 -21.76
N ARG A 5 57.30 -5.67 -20.61
CA ARG A 5 56.92 -6.41 -19.39
C ARG A 5 55.70 -5.78 -18.70
N THR A 6 55.58 -4.46 -18.73
CA THR A 6 54.43 -3.76 -18.15
C THR A 6 53.16 -4.04 -18.93
N LEU A 7 53.21 -4.01 -20.26
CA LEU A 7 52.07 -4.35 -21.12
C LEU A 7 51.62 -5.81 -20.94
N ALA A 8 52.57 -6.75 -20.81
CA ALA A 8 52.25 -8.17 -20.62
C ALA A 8 51.46 -8.45 -19.33
N ILE A 9 51.60 -7.61 -18.30
CA ILE A 9 50.86 -7.73 -17.03
C ILE A 9 49.59 -6.88 -17.05
N ALA A 10 49.64 -5.69 -17.65
CA ALA A 10 48.51 -4.76 -17.68
C ALA A 10 47.32 -5.32 -18.47
N VAL A 11 47.57 -5.98 -19.61
CA VAL A 11 46.51 -6.55 -20.46
C VAL A 11 45.64 -7.59 -19.74
N PRO A 12 46.21 -8.67 -19.15
CA PRO A 12 45.38 -9.65 -18.44
C PRO A 12 44.71 -9.05 -17.20
N LEU A 13 45.37 -8.11 -16.52
CA LEU A 13 44.78 -7.42 -15.37
C LEU A 13 43.53 -6.61 -15.77
N LEU A 14 43.62 -5.84 -16.86
CA LEU A 14 42.47 -5.08 -17.38
C LEU A 14 41.36 -6.00 -17.88
N TRP A 15 41.72 -7.13 -18.49
CA TRP A 15 40.75 -8.12 -18.95
C TRP A 15 39.98 -8.72 -17.78
N LEU A 16 40.68 -9.12 -16.71
CA LEU A 16 40.06 -9.61 -15.48
C LEU A 16 39.21 -8.54 -14.79
N ALA A 17 39.67 -7.29 -14.75
CA ALA A 17 38.89 -6.17 -14.20
C ALA A 17 37.60 -5.92 -15.00
N ALA A 18 37.67 -5.98 -16.33
CA ALA A 18 36.50 -5.82 -17.20
C ALA A 18 35.49 -6.96 -17.00
N LEU A 19 35.96 -8.21 -16.90
CA LEU A 19 35.12 -9.37 -16.60
C LEU A 19 34.47 -9.27 -15.22
N GLY A 20 35.24 -8.89 -14.20
CA GLY A 20 34.72 -8.66 -12.86
C GLY A 20 33.65 -7.58 -12.82
N SER A 21 33.87 -6.47 -13.55
CA SER A 21 32.90 -5.39 -13.68
C SER A 21 31.61 -5.85 -14.37
N ALA A 22 31.73 -6.58 -15.48
CA ALA A 22 30.58 -7.12 -16.21
C ALA A 22 29.75 -8.09 -15.35
N ALA A 23 30.43 -9.03 -14.67
CA ALA A 23 29.77 -9.97 -13.76
C ALA A 23 29.09 -9.25 -12.58
N GLY A 24 29.77 -8.26 -11.99
CA GLY A 24 29.22 -7.43 -10.93
C GLY A 24 27.98 -6.66 -11.37
N ALA A 25 28.01 -6.04 -12.55
CA ALA A 25 26.86 -5.32 -13.10
C ALA A 25 25.64 -6.24 -13.30
N ILE A 26 25.86 -7.45 -13.83
CA ILE A 26 24.81 -8.45 -14.01
C ILE A 26 24.24 -8.87 -12.65
N TYR A 27 25.09 -9.14 -11.67
CA TYR A 27 24.68 -9.52 -10.33
C TYR A 27 23.84 -8.42 -9.66
N CYS A 28 24.31 -7.17 -9.69
CA CYS A 28 23.58 -6.02 -9.16
C CYS A 28 22.21 -5.87 -9.83
N LYS A 29 22.14 -6.00 -11.16
CA LYS A 29 20.87 -5.93 -11.90
C LYS A 29 19.91 -7.05 -11.51
N HIS A 30 20.41 -8.27 -11.37
CA HIS A 30 19.61 -9.42 -10.95
C HIS A 30 19.07 -9.23 -9.52
N ARG A 31 19.93 -8.81 -8.59
CA ARG A 31 19.55 -8.55 -7.20
C ARG A 31 18.54 -7.42 -7.08
N ALA A 32 18.74 -6.33 -7.81
CA ALA A 32 17.80 -5.22 -7.85
C ALA A 32 16.42 -5.67 -8.35
N ARG A 33 16.36 -6.50 -9.39
CA ARG A 33 15.09 -7.04 -9.88
C ARG A 33 14.40 -7.93 -8.86
N ALA A 34 15.15 -8.79 -8.15
CA ALA A 34 14.57 -9.65 -7.12
C ALA A 34 13.98 -8.83 -5.96
N LEU A 35 14.72 -7.83 -5.46
CA LEU A 35 14.27 -6.92 -4.40
C LEU A 35 13.06 -6.09 -4.84
N PHE A 36 13.03 -5.65 -6.10
CA PHE A 36 11.90 -4.91 -6.63
C PHE A 36 10.62 -5.74 -6.64
N VAL A 37 10.69 -7.01 -7.08
CA VAL A 37 9.55 -7.93 -7.07
C VAL A 37 9.05 -8.18 -5.64
N GLU A 38 9.97 -8.38 -4.69
CA GLU A 38 9.61 -8.54 -3.28
C GLU A 38 8.90 -7.30 -2.74
N LEU A 39 9.42 -6.10 -3.03
CA LEU A 39 8.80 -4.84 -2.63
C LEU A 39 7.39 -4.68 -3.22
N GLU A 40 7.22 -5.00 -4.50
CA GLU A 40 5.93 -4.93 -5.18
C GLU A 40 4.89 -5.88 -4.55
N GLN A 41 5.31 -7.09 -4.16
CA GLN A 41 4.45 -8.03 -3.44
C GLN A 41 4.03 -7.51 -2.06
N LEU A 42 4.95 -6.91 -1.30
CA LEU A 42 4.63 -6.32 -0.01
C LEU A 42 3.67 -5.14 -0.14
N ASN A 43 3.88 -4.27 -1.14
CA ASN A 43 2.97 -3.16 -1.41
C ASN A 43 1.57 -3.66 -1.79
N ALA A 44 1.47 -4.65 -2.67
CA ALA A 44 0.18 -5.24 -3.03
C ALA A 44 -0.57 -5.82 -1.81
N ARG A 45 0.15 -6.42 -0.85
CA ARG A 45 -0.45 -6.89 0.41
C ARG A 45 -0.93 -5.73 1.28
N ARG A 46 -0.13 -4.69 1.42
CA ARG A 46 -0.50 -3.48 2.17
C ARG A 46 -1.76 -2.85 1.58
N ASP A 47 -1.80 -2.67 0.27
CA ASP A 47 -2.93 -2.03 -0.41
C ASP A 47 -4.21 -2.85 -0.25
N ASN A 48 -4.14 -4.19 -0.29
CA ASN A 48 -5.28 -5.05 0.02
C ASN A 48 -5.78 -4.88 1.47
N LEU A 49 -4.86 -4.81 2.44
CA LEU A 49 -5.22 -4.58 3.84
C LEU A 49 -5.86 -3.19 4.05
N GLU A 50 -5.40 -2.18 3.31
CA GLU A 50 -5.98 -0.83 3.36
C GLU A 50 -7.40 -0.80 2.80
N ILE A 51 -7.66 -1.55 1.72
CA ILE A 51 -9.02 -1.74 1.18
C ILE A 51 -9.92 -2.42 2.21
N GLU A 52 -9.47 -3.52 2.80
CA GLU A 52 -10.23 -4.26 3.82
C GLU A 52 -10.52 -3.38 5.03
N TRP A 53 -9.52 -2.63 5.50
CA TRP A 53 -9.69 -1.65 6.57
C TRP A 53 -10.73 -0.59 6.22
N GLY A 54 -10.70 -0.05 5.00
CA GLY A 54 -11.69 0.89 4.51
C GLY A 54 -13.11 0.31 4.51
N GLN A 55 -13.27 -0.95 4.10
CA GLN A 55 -14.56 -1.66 4.16
C GLN A 55 -15.06 -1.81 5.60
N LEU A 56 -14.21 -2.26 6.52
CA LEU A 56 -14.55 -2.38 7.94
C LEU A 56 -14.95 -1.04 8.55
N GLN A 57 -14.27 0.04 8.16
CA GLN A 57 -14.60 1.38 8.64
C GLN A 57 -15.97 1.85 8.12
N LEU A 58 -16.32 1.54 6.87
CA LEU A 58 -17.66 1.81 6.33
C LEU A 58 -18.74 0.99 7.05
N GLU A 59 -18.46 -0.29 7.33
CA GLU A 59 -19.33 -1.14 8.15
C GLU A 59 -19.55 -0.53 9.54
N GLN A 60 -18.50 -0.10 10.24
CA GLN A 60 -18.64 0.56 11.54
C GLN A 60 -19.42 1.87 11.47
N SER A 61 -19.19 2.68 10.43
CA SER A 61 -19.87 3.96 10.21
C SER A 61 -21.38 3.78 10.08
N ALA A 62 -21.82 2.73 9.37
CA ALA A 62 -23.23 2.40 9.20
C ALA A 62 -23.94 2.05 10.53
N TRP A 63 -23.20 1.54 11.53
CA TRP A 63 -23.76 1.11 12.81
C TRP A 63 -23.74 2.21 13.88
N SER A 64 -22.85 3.21 13.77
CA SER A 64 -22.62 4.18 14.86
C SER A 64 -23.62 5.35 14.91
N THR A 65 -24.15 5.82 13.77
CA THR A 65 -24.94 7.07 13.74
C THR A 65 -26.46 6.84 13.68
N HIS A 66 -26.94 5.98 12.78
CA HIS A 66 -28.40 5.81 12.59
C HIS A 66 -29.02 4.89 13.63
N ALA A 67 -28.46 3.69 13.80
CA ALA A 67 -29.07 2.66 14.64
C ALA A 67 -28.94 2.92 16.16
N PHE A 68 -27.99 3.75 16.60
CA PHE A 68 -27.84 4.10 18.01
C PHE A 68 -28.86 5.19 18.42
N VAL A 69 -28.96 6.27 17.65
CA VAL A 69 -29.88 7.37 17.94
C VAL A 69 -31.33 6.89 17.87
N GLU A 70 -31.68 6.10 16.85
CA GLU A 70 -33.03 5.57 16.68
C GLU A 70 -33.41 4.58 17.79
N ARG A 71 -32.49 3.69 18.21
CA ARG A 71 -32.72 2.83 19.37
C ARG A 71 -32.86 3.60 20.67
N VAL A 72 -32.04 4.63 20.91
CA VAL A 72 -32.16 5.45 22.12
C VAL A 72 -33.47 6.24 22.11
N ALA A 73 -33.87 6.81 20.96
CA ALA A 73 -35.11 7.55 20.80
C ALA A 73 -36.36 6.68 21.01
N SER A 74 -36.40 5.48 20.42
CA SER A 74 -37.55 4.59 20.58
C SER A 74 -37.57 3.87 21.93
N ALA A 75 -36.42 3.40 22.44
CA ALA A 75 -36.37 2.58 23.64
C ALA A 75 -36.35 3.39 24.95
N ARG A 76 -35.70 4.57 24.99
CA ARG A 76 -35.63 5.41 26.20
C ARG A 76 -36.57 6.61 26.18
N LEU A 77 -36.86 7.16 25.00
CA LEU A 77 -37.71 8.33 24.87
C LEU A 77 -39.12 8.01 24.36
N HIS A 78 -39.42 6.74 24.03
CA HIS A 78 -40.70 6.26 23.48
C HIS A 78 -41.18 7.09 22.27
N MET A 79 -40.25 7.64 21.50
CA MET A 79 -40.58 8.39 20.29
C MET A 79 -41.03 7.43 19.19
N ALA A 80 -42.23 7.66 18.68
CA ALA A 80 -42.81 7.02 17.50
C ALA A 80 -43.03 8.07 16.42
N MET A 81 -42.93 7.68 15.15
CA MET A 81 -43.18 8.58 14.03
C MET A 81 -44.67 8.99 14.04
N PRO A 82 -44.99 10.29 14.14
CA PRO A 82 -46.37 10.74 14.23
C PRO A 82 -47.12 10.45 12.92
N PRO A 83 -48.41 10.11 12.99
CA PRO A 83 -49.20 9.84 11.80
C PRO A 83 -49.31 11.09 10.91
N PRO A 84 -49.46 10.94 9.58
CA PRO A 84 -49.45 12.07 8.63
C PRO A 84 -50.48 13.17 8.91
N LYS A 85 -51.53 12.87 9.70
CA LYS A 85 -52.58 13.81 10.10
C LYS A 85 -52.16 14.81 11.19
N GLU A 86 -51.02 14.60 11.84
CA GLU A 86 -50.52 15.46 12.93
C GLU A 86 -49.32 16.33 12.51
N ILE A 87 -48.93 16.28 11.23
CA ILE A 87 -47.79 17.04 10.71
C ILE A 87 -48.30 18.37 10.16
N GLU A 88 -48.12 19.45 10.92
CA GLU A 88 -48.45 20.80 10.50
C GLU A 88 -47.17 21.52 10.02
N VAL A 89 -47.10 21.79 8.72
CA VAL A 89 -45.97 22.50 8.11
C VAL A 89 -46.27 23.99 8.12
N ILE A 90 -45.63 24.73 9.02
CA ILE A 90 -45.66 26.20 9.03
C ILE A 90 -44.59 26.74 8.08
N SER A 91 -45.05 27.38 7.02
CA SER A 91 -44.23 28.17 6.08
C SER A 91 -43.75 29.46 6.78
N PRO A 92 -42.50 29.91 6.54
CA PRO A 92 -41.95 31.12 7.15
C PRO A 92 -42.67 32.41 6.74
#